data_AF-A0A959FMA3-F1
#
_entry.id   AF-A0A959FMA3-F1
#
_cell.length_a   1.000
_cell.length_b   1.000
_cell.length_c   1.000
_cell.angle_alpha   90.00
_cell.angle_beta   90.00
_cell.angle_gamma   90.00
#
_symmetry.space_group_name_H-M   'P 1'
#
loop_
_entity.id
_entity.type
_entity.pdbx_description
1 polymer ?
#
loop_
_entity_poly.entity_id
_entity_poly.type
_entity_poly.pdbx_seq_one_letter_code
_entity_poly.pdbx_strand_id
1 'polypeptide(L)'
;MAKKRFTDDMDDLFGGQPAQESTRSALSLFPNEERGAKAHPDEEKRGGKGFTSQLDAFLAEAFEQVAEEIVEERQSARGRRPLSGLDLLIRQTSDAPAPAAQTNKKRRLTLAFSKEQLDQLKTIAEQEGIYLKDLINQLVENYIDAYEKKLNRRSKS
;
A
#
# COMPACT_ATOMS: atom_id res chain seq x y z
N MET A 1 7.01 -36.97 24.88
CA MET A 1 6.38 -36.00 23.95
C MET A 1 7.46 -35.06 23.42
N ALA A 2 7.81 -35.17 22.13
CA ALA A 2 8.85 -34.35 21.52
C ALA A 2 8.20 -33.15 20.80
N LYS A 3 8.57 -31.93 21.21
CA LYS A 3 8.13 -30.69 20.58
C LYS A 3 9.00 -30.46 19.34
N LYS A 4 8.49 -30.75 18.14
CA LYS A 4 9.17 -30.45 16.87
C LYS A 4 9.24 -28.94 16.65
N ARG A 5 10.39 -28.43 16.21
CA ARG A 5 10.61 -27.01 15.90
C ARG A 5 10.43 -26.80 14.40
N PHE A 6 9.56 -25.86 14.03
CA PHE A 6 9.10 -25.55 12.67
C PHE A 6 10.17 -25.01 11.70
N THR A 7 11.44 -24.95 12.11
CA THR A 7 12.51 -24.30 11.34
C THR A 7 13.14 -25.21 10.29
N ASP A 8 13.09 -26.53 10.45
CA ASP A 8 13.69 -27.47 9.49
C ASP A 8 12.88 -27.62 8.18
N ASP A 9 11.58 -27.33 8.18
CA ASP A 9 10.68 -27.58 7.04
C ASP A 9 10.65 -26.41 6.02
N MET A 10 11.23 -25.26 6.39
CA MET A 10 11.24 -24.05 5.54
C MET A 10 12.53 -23.88 4.73
N ASP A 11 13.67 -24.40 5.22
CA ASP A 11 14.95 -24.32 4.50
C ASP A 11 14.98 -25.25 3.27
N ASP A 12 14.23 -26.35 3.28
CA ASP A 12 14.14 -27.30 2.15
C ASP A 12 13.33 -26.73 0.96
N LEU A 13 12.53 -25.68 1.17
CA LEU A 13 11.76 -25.02 0.12
C LEU A 13 12.60 -23.96 -0.64
N PHE A 14 13.65 -23.43 -0.02
CA PHE A 14 14.37 -22.26 -0.54
C PHE A 14 15.86 -22.47 -0.83
N GLY A 15 16.45 -23.65 -0.57
CA GLY A 15 17.89 -23.77 -0.85
C GLY A 15 18.45 -25.18 -0.93
N GLY A 16 18.52 -25.73 -2.14
CA GLY A 16 19.38 -26.89 -2.38
C GLY A 16 19.44 -27.40 -3.81
N GLN A 17 20.07 -26.68 -4.74
CA GLN A 17 21.07 -27.27 -5.64
C GLN A 17 21.92 -26.22 -6.37
N PRO A 18 23.24 -26.46 -6.54
CA PRO A 18 24.13 -25.58 -7.27
C PRO A 18 24.01 -25.81 -8.78
N ALA A 19 24.09 -24.69 -9.51
CA ALA A 19 24.40 -24.53 -10.93
C ALA A 19 24.61 -25.82 -11.76
N GLN A 20 23.66 -26.15 -12.64
CA GLN A 20 23.93 -26.51 -14.05
C GLN A 20 22.74 -26.18 -14.97
N GLU A 21 23.13 -25.59 -16.10
CA GLU A 21 22.50 -25.26 -17.38
C GLU A 21 21.09 -25.77 -17.77
N SER A 22 20.40 -24.86 -18.47
CA SER A 22 19.47 -25.12 -19.58
C SER A 22 18.13 -25.79 -19.26
N THR A 23 17.07 -24.98 -19.20
CA THR A 23 15.99 -25.04 -20.21
C THR A 23 15.02 -23.86 -20.01
N ARG A 24 14.94 -23.02 -21.04
CA ARG A 24 13.74 -22.23 -21.31
C ARG A 24 12.60 -23.22 -21.56
N SER A 25 11.79 -23.50 -20.56
CA SER A 25 10.54 -24.23 -20.75
C SER A 25 9.42 -23.37 -20.18
N ALA A 26 8.60 -22.89 -21.11
CA ALA A 26 7.50 -21.98 -20.93
C ALA A 26 6.52 -22.45 -19.84
N LEU A 27 6.00 -21.49 -19.08
CA LEU A 27 4.78 -21.63 -18.30
C LEU A 27 3.62 -21.94 -19.26
N SER A 28 3.29 -23.22 -19.41
CA SER A 28 2.08 -23.67 -20.12
C SER A 28 0.85 -23.36 -19.27
N LEU A 29 0.20 -22.24 -19.56
CA LEU A 29 -1.03 -21.73 -18.94
C LEU A 29 -2.33 -22.35 -19.49
N PHE A 30 -2.27 -23.54 -20.12
CA PHE A 30 -3.47 -24.19 -20.66
C PHE A 30 -3.60 -25.62 -20.13
N PRO A 31 -4.76 -26.01 -19.56
CA PRO A 31 -5.04 -27.40 -19.26
C PRO A 31 -5.16 -28.19 -20.56
N ASN A 32 -4.45 -29.31 -20.61
CA ASN A 32 -4.53 -30.31 -21.67
C ASN A 32 -5.94 -30.95 -21.66
N GLU A 33 -6.67 -30.88 -22.77
CA GLU A 33 -7.95 -31.57 -22.93
C GLU A 33 -7.73 -33.07 -23.15
N GLU A 34 -8.11 -33.90 -22.18
CA GLU A 34 -8.50 -35.29 -22.43
C GLU A 34 -9.79 -35.65 -21.67
N ARG A 35 -10.56 -36.53 -22.31
CA ARG A 35 -12.01 -36.68 -22.23
C ARG A 35 -12.50 -37.46 -21.01
N GLY A 36 -13.73 -37.14 -20.58
CA GLY A 36 -14.77 -38.16 -20.43
C GLY A 36 -15.33 -38.40 -19.03
N ALA A 37 -16.45 -37.75 -18.71
CA ALA A 37 -17.52 -38.36 -17.91
C ALA A 37 -18.82 -37.56 -18.11
N LYS A 38 -19.89 -38.25 -18.49
CA LYS A 38 -21.23 -37.67 -18.72
C LYS A 38 -21.88 -37.31 -17.38
N ALA A 39 -22.41 -36.10 -17.25
CA ALA A 39 -23.28 -35.70 -16.15
C ALA A 39 -24.74 -35.57 -16.63
N HIS A 40 -25.67 -36.10 -15.84
CA HIS A 40 -27.11 -36.17 -16.08
C HIS A 40 -27.78 -34.77 -16.13
N PRO A 41 -28.94 -34.62 -16.79
CA PRO A 41 -29.71 -33.38 -16.78
C PRO A 41 -30.55 -33.33 -15.51
N ASP A 42 -30.29 -32.37 -14.63
CA ASP A 42 -31.19 -32.05 -13.53
C ASP A 42 -32.04 -30.81 -13.87
N GLU A 43 -33.32 -30.96 -13.56
CA GLU A 43 -34.43 -30.12 -13.95
C GLU A 43 -34.42 -28.72 -13.31
N GLU A 44 -35.20 -27.86 -13.97
CA GLU A 44 -35.31 -26.42 -13.83
C GLU A 44 -35.39 -25.88 -12.40
N LYS A 45 -34.47 -24.94 -12.08
CA LYS A 45 -34.72 -23.87 -11.10
C LYS A 45 -34.65 -22.51 -11.80
N ARG A 46 -35.82 -21.89 -11.90
CA ARG A 46 -36.02 -20.49 -12.32
C ARG A 46 -35.11 -19.58 -11.50
N GLY A 47 -34.29 -18.76 -12.18
CA GLY A 47 -33.43 -17.75 -11.54
C GLY A 47 -32.07 -17.50 -12.18
N GLY A 48 -31.84 -17.91 -13.43
CA GLY A 48 -30.55 -17.77 -14.12
C GLY A 48 -30.34 -16.47 -14.94
N LYS A 49 -31.11 -15.41 -14.68
CA LYS A 49 -30.85 -14.05 -15.22
C LYS A 49 -30.30 -13.18 -14.10
N GLY A 50 -29.22 -13.65 -13.49
CA GLY A 50 -28.61 -12.98 -12.36
C GLY A 50 -27.39 -12.24 -12.81
N PHE A 51 -26.35 -12.98 -13.20
CA PHE A 51 -25.02 -12.39 -13.21
C PHE A 51 -24.73 -11.50 -14.43
N THR A 52 -24.98 -11.98 -15.65
CA THR A 52 -24.63 -11.19 -16.85
C THR A 52 -25.51 -9.96 -17.02
N SER A 53 -26.79 -10.04 -16.65
CA SER A 53 -27.68 -8.87 -16.62
C SER A 53 -27.37 -7.93 -15.46
N GLN A 54 -26.90 -8.42 -14.31
CA GLN A 54 -26.41 -7.56 -13.22
C GLN A 54 -25.10 -6.89 -13.61
N LEU A 55 -24.22 -7.57 -14.36
CA LEU A 55 -23.02 -6.95 -14.92
C LEU A 55 -23.39 -5.91 -15.97
N ASP A 56 -24.33 -6.20 -16.86
CA ASP A 56 -24.75 -5.25 -17.91
C ASP A 56 -25.41 -4.02 -17.28
N ALA A 57 -26.25 -4.20 -16.26
CA ALA A 57 -26.83 -3.10 -15.48
C ALA A 57 -25.76 -2.31 -14.70
N PHE A 58 -24.81 -2.98 -14.05
CA PHE A 58 -23.72 -2.33 -13.31
C PHE A 58 -22.78 -1.55 -14.25
N LEU A 59 -22.47 -2.10 -15.42
CA LEU A 59 -21.65 -1.42 -16.43
C LEU A 59 -22.40 -0.24 -17.03
N ALA A 60 -23.71 -0.37 -17.30
CA ALA A 60 -24.54 0.73 -17.76
C ALA A 60 -24.59 1.88 -16.74
N GLU A 61 -24.77 1.59 -15.45
CA GLU A 61 -24.77 2.58 -14.37
C GLU A 61 -23.40 3.29 -14.25
N ALA A 62 -22.29 2.53 -14.33
CA ALA A 62 -20.95 3.11 -14.32
C ALA A 62 -20.67 4.01 -15.53
N PHE A 63 -21.16 3.65 -16.72
CA PHE A 63 -21.00 4.48 -17.91
C PHE A 63 -21.90 5.72 -17.89
N GLU A 64 -23.11 5.64 -17.34
CA GLU A 64 -24.01 6.80 -17.20
C GLU A 64 -23.45 7.81 -16.20
N GLN A 65 -22.89 7.34 -15.08
CA GLN A 65 -22.23 8.19 -14.09
C GLN A 65 -20.98 8.88 -14.65
N VAL A 66 -20.19 8.18 -15.48
CA VAL A 66 -19.05 8.75 -16.21
C VAL A 66 -19.52 9.71 -17.32
N ALA A 67 -20.64 9.43 -17.99
CA ALA A 67 -21.18 10.31 -19.03
C ALA A 67 -21.68 11.63 -18.43
N GLU A 68 -22.33 11.61 -17.26
CA GLU A 68 -22.74 12.81 -16.53
C GLU A 68 -21.52 13.62 -16.05
N GLU A 69 -20.49 12.96 -15.51
CA GLU A 69 -19.23 13.61 -15.09
C GLU A 69 -18.48 14.24 -16.29
N ILE A 70 -18.48 13.58 -17.45
CA ILE A 70 -17.90 14.12 -18.68
C ILE A 70 -18.72 15.28 -19.26
N VAL A 71 -20.04 15.30 -19.07
CA VAL A 71 -20.91 16.41 -19.55
C VAL A 71 -20.68 17.68 -18.73
N GLU A 72 -20.43 17.57 -17.42
CA GLU A 72 -20.07 18.73 -16.59
C GLU A 72 -18.68 19.29 -16.93
N GLU A 73 -17.71 18.44 -17.30
CA GLU A 73 -16.35 18.89 -17.64
C GLU A 73 -16.22 19.50 -19.07
N ARG A 74 -17.19 19.24 -19.94
CA ARG A 74 -17.17 19.65 -21.36
C ARG A 74 -17.38 21.14 -21.63
N GLN A 75 -17.70 21.95 -20.62
CA GLN A 75 -17.81 23.41 -20.81
C GLN A 75 -16.45 24.13 -20.93
N SER A 76 -15.30 23.46 -20.71
CA SER A 76 -14.00 24.14 -20.61
C SER A 76 -12.91 23.75 -21.63
N ALA A 77 -13.10 22.78 -22.53
CA ALA A 77 -11.98 22.29 -23.36
C ALA A 77 -12.28 22.28 -24.87
N ARG A 78 -12.22 23.45 -25.51
CA ARG A 78 -12.03 23.52 -26.97
C ARG A 78 -10.64 22.97 -27.31
N GLY A 79 -10.59 21.86 -28.05
CA GLY A 79 -9.41 21.45 -28.81
C GLY A 79 -8.71 20.14 -28.42
N ARG A 80 -9.38 19.17 -27.79
CA ARG A 80 -8.79 17.85 -27.56
C ARG A 80 -9.28 16.84 -28.60
N ARG A 81 -8.32 16.24 -29.33
CA ARG A 81 -8.55 15.08 -30.21
C ARG A 81 -9.28 13.98 -29.43
N PRO A 82 -10.15 13.17 -30.04
CA PRO A 82 -10.77 12.05 -29.36
C PRO A 82 -9.66 11.12 -28.88
N LEU A 83 -9.50 11.03 -27.56
CA LEU A 83 -8.54 10.12 -26.92
C LEU A 83 -8.97 8.69 -27.29
N SER A 84 -8.08 7.93 -27.91
CA SER A 84 -8.36 6.53 -28.23
C SER A 84 -8.41 5.71 -26.94
N GLY A 85 -9.12 4.58 -26.94
CA GLY A 85 -9.27 3.74 -25.74
C GLY A 85 -7.94 3.30 -25.10
N LEU A 86 -6.87 3.22 -25.89
CA LEU A 86 -5.53 2.91 -25.39
C LEU A 86 -4.94 4.10 -24.61
N ASP A 87 -5.17 5.34 -25.06
CA ASP A 87 -4.70 6.55 -24.37
C ASP A 87 -5.47 6.80 -23.06
N LEU A 88 -6.76 6.43 -23.02
CA LEU A 88 -7.55 6.36 -21.78
C LEU A 88 -6.99 5.32 -20.80
N LEU A 89 -6.69 4.12 -21.30
CA LEU A 89 -6.12 3.05 -20.48
C LEU A 89 -4.72 3.41 -19.97
N ILE A 90 -3.89 4.06 -20.80
CA ILE A 90 -2.58 4.57 -20.40
C ILE A 90 -2.77 5.58 -19.28
N ARG A 91 -3.60 6.61 -19.42
CA ARG A 91 -3.82 7.60 -18.35
C ARG A 91 -4.30 6.97 -17.05
N GLN A 92 -5.29 6.08 -17.13
CA GLN A 92 -5.83 5.39 -15.96
C GLN A 92 -4.78 4.53 -15.23
N THR A 93 -3.79 3.99 -15.96
CA THR A 93 -2.74 3.13 -15.40
C THR A 93 -1.43 3.87 -15.12
N SER A 94 -1.18 5.00 -15.78
CA SER A 94 0.02 5.83 -15.63
C SER A 94 -0.15 6.90 -14.55
N ASP A 95 -1.36 7.45 -14.42
CA ASP A 95 -1.74 8.30 -13.29
C ASP A 95 -2.13 7.39 -12.12
N ALA A 96 -1.14 6.65 -11.61
CA ALA A 96 -1.20 6.23 -10.22
C ALA A 96 -1.60 7.48 -9.41
N PRO A 97 -2.63 7.43 -8.54
CA PRO A 97 -3.00 8.60 -7.76
C PRO A 97 -1.73 9.09 -7.08
N ALA A 98 -1.29 10.30 -7.43
CA ALA A 98 -0.15 10.92 -6.77
C ALA A 98 -0.37 10.68 -5.28
N PRO A 99 0.54 9.96 -4.58
CA PRO A 99 0.26 9.42 -3.26
C PRO A 99 -0.31 10.57 -2.45
N ALA A 100 -1.60 10.46 -2.11
CA ALA A 100 -2.38 11.55 -1.53
C ALA A 100 -1.48 12.19 -0.49
N ALA A 101 -1.02 13.42 -0.77
CA ALA A 101 0.14 13.99 -0.12
C ALA A 101 -0.10 13.92 1.37
N GLN A 102 0.42 12.87 2.01
CA GLN A 102 0.32 12.70 3.45
C GLN A 102 1.15 13.86 3.92
N THR A 103 0.46 14.90 4.37
CA THR A 103 1.07 16.07 4.97
C THR A 103 1.66 15.56 6.27
N ASN A 104 2.82 14.90 6.16
CA ASN A 104 3.67 14.59 7.28
C ASN A 104 3.97 15.94 7.90
N LYS A 105 3.21 16.32 8.93
CA LYS A 105 3.34 17.60 9.66
C LYS A 105 4.67 17.72 10.39
N LYS A 106 5.60 16.78 10.16
CA LYS A 106 6.94 16.76 10.70
C LYS A 106 7.82 17.64 9.81
N ARG A 107 8.47 18.64 10.41
CA ARG A 107 9.49 19.44 9.75
C ARG A 107 10.87 18.89 10.11
N ARG A 108 11.80 18.89 9.15
CA ARG A 108 13.19 18.50 9.39
C ARG A 108 13.95 19.64 10.05
N LEU A 109 14.57 19.38 11.18
CA LEU A 109 15.46 20.29 11.89
C LEU A 109 16.86 19.67 11.90
N THR A 110 17.87 20.41 11.46
CA THR A 110 19.27 20.00 11.55
C THR A 110 19.91 20.73 12.73
N LEU A 111 20.43 19.98 13.70
CA LEU A 111 21.11 20.51 14.88
C LEU A 111 22.57 20.05 14.87
N ALA A 112 23.46 20.91 15.33
CA ALA A 112 24.86 20.57 15.56
C ALA A 112 25.08 20.46 17.07
N PHE A 113 25.62 19.33 17.51
CA PHE A 113 26.00 19.07 18.90
C PHE A 113 27.51 18.88 18.99
N SER A 114 28.09 19.21 20.14
CA SER A 114 29.48 18.85 20.42
C SER A 114 29.61 17.33 20.55
N LYS A 115 30.78 16.79 20.22
CA LYS A 115 31.04 15.34 20.29
C LYS A 115 30.81 14.79 21.70
N GLU A 116 31.30 15.52 22.71
CA GLU A 116 31.18 15.12 24.12
C GLU A 116 29.72 15.02 24.57
N GLN A 117 28.87 15.97 24.17
CA GLN A 117 27.44 15.94 24.49
C GLN A 117 26.74 14.76 23.81
N LEU A 118 27.10 14.45 22.57
CA LEU A 118 26.51 13.33 21.83
C LEU A 118 26.90 11.99 22.48
N ASP A 119 28.15 11.82 22.86
CA ASP A 119 28.64 10.62 23.54
C ASP A 119 27.92 10.43 24.89
N GLN A 120 27.75 11.49 25.67
CA GLN A 120 26.97 11.46 26.92
C GLN A 120 25.51 11.08 26.69
N LEU A 121 24.83 11.70 25.71
CA LEU A 121 23.44 11.37 25.38
C LEU A 121 23.30 9.91 24.94
N LYS A 122 24.29 9.38 24.21
CA LYS A 122 24.29 7.99 23.78
C LYS A 122 24.43 7.03 24.95
N THR A 123 25.34 7.32 25.90
CA THR A 123 25.48 6.51 27.12
C THR A 123 24.19 6.49 27.94
N ILE A 124 23.51 7.63 28.08
CA ILE A 124 22.22 7.70 28.79
C ILE A 124 21.16 6.87 28.06
N ALA A 125 21.07 7.01 26.73
CA ALA A 125 20.13 6.23 25.92
C ALA A 125 20.34 4.71 26.05
N GLU A 126 21.60 4.26 26.06
CA GLU A 126 21.95 2.84 26.25
C GLU A 126 21.59 2.34 27.66
N GLN A 127 21.81 3.16 28.69
CA GLN A 127 21.47 2.81 30.08
C GLN A 127 19.95 2.69 30.28
N GLU A 128 19.17 3.56 29.65
CA GLU A 128 17.71 3.53 29.72
C GLU A 128 17.08 2.50 28.75
N GLY A 129 17.86 1.98 27.80
CA GLY A 129 17.37 1.04 26.78
C GLY A 129 16.46 1.69 25.74
N ILE A 130 16.62 3.00 25.50
CA ILE A 130 15.79 3.81 24.61
C ILE A 130 16.63 4.26 23.39
N TYR A 131 15.99 4.47 22.23
CA TYR A 131 16.69 5.04 21.09
C TYR A 131 17.00 6.53 21.30
N LEU A 132 18.16 6.98 20.83
CA LEU A 132 18.58 8.40 20.92
C LEU A 132 17.53 9.37 20.37
N LYS A 133 16.83 8.99 19.28
CA LYS A 133 15.75 9.80 18.70
C LYS A 133 14.58 10.02 19.67
N ASP A 134 14.26 9.02 20.48
CA ASP A 134 13.13 9.03 21.40
C ASP A 134 13.50 9.80 22.67
N LEU A 135 14.75 9.66 23.14
CA LEU A 135 15.31 10.49 24.21
C LEU A 135 15.28 11.98 23.85
N ILE A 136 15.66 12.33 22.61
CA ILE A 136 15.58 13.71 22.13
C ILE A 136 14.13 14.21 22.10
N ASN A 137 13.18 13.39 21.65
CA ASN A 137 11.76 13.76 21.66
C ASN A 137 11.26 14.03 23.09
N GLN A 138 11.57 13.15 24.04
CA GLN A 138 11.21 13.32 25.46
C GLN A 138 11.85 14.59 26.05
N LEU A 139 13.11 14.86 25.73
CA LEU A 139 13.79 16.08 26.19
C LEU A 139 13.10 17.34 25.67
N VAL A 140 12.68 17.33 24.40
CA VAL A 140 11.95 18.44 23.78
C VAL A 140 10.57 18.62 24.42
N GLU A 141 9.81 17.54 24.61
CA GLU A 141 8.50 17.57 25.27
C GLU A 141 8.60 18.12 26.70
N ASN A 142 9.53 17.59 27.50
CA ASN A 142 9.78 18.04 28.87
C ASN A 142 10.19 19.53 28.92
N TYR A 143 10.98 19.99 27.94
CA TYR A 143 11.39 21.39 27.86
C TYR A 143 10.22 22.31 27.53
N ILE A 144 9.35 21.91 26.59
CA ILE A 144 8.13 22.66 26.23
C ILE A 144 7.20 22.76 27.45
N ASP A 145 6.93 21.64 28.11
CA ASP A 145 6.07 21.59 29.30
C ASP A 145 6.59 22.47 30.44
N ALA A 146 7.90 22.43 30.70
CA ALA A 146 8.53 23.26 31.71
C ALA A 146 8.43 24.75 31.34
N TYR A 147 8.58 25.08 30.07
CA TYR A 147 8.47 26.44 29.57
C TYR A 147 7.03 26.98 29.68
N GLU A 148 6.03 26.20 29.31
CA GLU A 148 4.61 26.57 29.41
C GLU A 148 4.18 26.77 30.88
N LYS A 149 4.60 25.88 31.78
CA LYS A 149 4.38 26.04 33.22
C LYS A 149 4.99 27.33 33.76
N LYS A 150 6.18 27.71 33.29
CA LYS A 150 6.85 28.96 33.67
C LYS A 150 6.11 30.20 33.13
N LEU A 151 5.60 30.13 31.91
CA LEU A 151 4.82 31.22 31.31
C LEU A 151 3.51 31.46 32.07
N ASN A 152 2.76 30.38 32.36
CA ASN A 152 1.50 30.46 33.09
C ASN A 152 1.63 30.95 34.53
N ARG A 153 2.81 30.80 35.14
CA ARG A 153 3.10 31.38 36.46
C ARG A 153 3.37 32.88 36.41
N ARG A 154 3.88 33.40 35.28
CA ARG A 154 4.13 34.83 35.10
C ARG A 154 2.89 35.62 34.70
N SER A 155 1.91 35.01 34.06
CA SER A 155 0.66 35.65 33.66
C SER A 155 -0.40 35.73 34.78
N LYS A 156 -0.18 35.03 35.90
CA LYS A 156 -1.04 35.03 37.09
C LYS A 156 -0.53 35.92 38.23
N SER A 157 0.56 36.67 38.01
CA SER A 157 1.09 37.69 38.92
C SER A 157 0.94 39.07 38.29
#